data_AF-A0A969M553-F1
#
_entry.id   AF-A0A969M553-F1
#
_cell.length_a   1.000
_cell.length_b   1.000
_cell.length_c   1.000
_cell.angle_alpha   90.00
_cell.angle_beta   90.00
_cell.angle_gamma   90.00
#
_symmetry.space_group_name_H-M   'P 1'
#
loop_
_entity.id
_entity.type
_entity.pdbx_description
1 polymer ?
#
loop_
_entity_poly.entity_id
_entity_poly.type
_entity_poly.pdbx_seq_one_letter_code
_entity_poly.pdbx_strand_id
1 'polypeptide(L)' 'MIAFDLNGIAISAGSACSSGKVAASHVVAAMGWRELAGSTLRFSIGPATTEAEIDRAIGVWQTVVGALANRRGKAA' A
#
# COMPACT_ATOMS: atom_id res chain seq x y z
N MET A 1 -3.72 4.39 0.98
CA MET A 1 -3.40 4.33 2.42
C MET A 1 -4.65 4.49 3.26
N ILE A 2 -5.31 5.66 3.27
CA ILE A 2 -6.54 5.93 4.04
C ILE A 2 -7.58 4.81 3.93
N ALA A 3 -7.84 4.31 2.71
CA ALA A 3 -8.81 3.24 2.51
C ALA A 3 -8.44 1.92 3.23
N PHE A 4 -7.16 1.59 3.39
CA PHE A 4 -6.71 0.42 4.15
C PHE A 4 -6.84 0.66 5.65
N ASP A 5 -6.46 1.85 6.13
CA ASP A 5 -6.57 2.21 7.54
C ASP A 5 -8.03 2.16 8.02
N LEU A 6 -8.97 2.67 7.20
CA LEU A 6 -10.41 2.60 7.47
C LEU A 6 -10.96 1.16 7.49
N ASN A 7 -10.29 0.23 6.81
CA ASN A 7 -10.62 -1.20 6.84
C ASN A 7 -9.81 -1.96 7.91
N GLY A 8 -9.05 -1.25 8.74
CA GLY A 8 -8.28 -1.82 9.85
C GLY A 8 -7.05 -2.62 9.41
N ILE A 9 -6.44 -2.26 8.27
CA ILE A 9 -5.18 -2.86 7.78
C ILE A 9 -4.09 -1.78 7.76
N ALA A 10 -3.11 -1.91 8.64
CA ALA A 10 -1.99 -0.96 8.74
C ALA A 10 -0.93 -1.24 7.67
N ILE A 11 -0.57 -0.22 6.88
CA ILE A 11 0.44 -0.32 5.80
C ILE A 11 1.33 0.93 5.75
N SER A 12 2.42 0.89 4.97
CA SER A 12 3.26 2.05 4.68
C SER A 12 3.27 2.42 3.19
N ALA A 13 3.54 3.68 2.85
CA ALA A 13 3.56 4.20 1.46
C ALA A 13 4.96 4.23 0.81
N GLY A 14 5.97 3.59 1.43
CA GLY A 14 7.35 3.62 0.94
C GLY A 14 8.32 2.72 1.71
N SER A 15 9.60 3.11 1.77
CA SER A 15 10.59 2.46 2.64
C SER A 15 10.23 2.66 4.12
N ALA A 16 10.69 1.75 4.98
CA ALA A 16 10.17 1.51 6.32
C ALA A 16 9.99 2.74 7.24
N CYS A 17 10.80 3.78 7.05
CA CYS A 17 10.82 4.99 7.84
C CYS A 17 10.74 6.20 6.91
N SER A 18 9.54 6.73 6.67
CA SER A 18 9.41 8.07 6.11
C SER A 18 9.17 9.05 7.25
N SER A 19 10.02 10.08 7.36
CA SER A 19 10.04 11.09 8.43
C SER A 19 8.89 12.11 8.37
N GLY A 20 7.68 11.66 8.02
CA GLY A 20 6.47 12.47 8.02
C GLY A 20 6.20 13.27 6.74
N LYS A 21 7.09 13.23 5.74
CA LYS A 21 6.83 13.82 4.41
C LYS A 21 6.52 12.71 3.42
N VAL A 22 5.35 12.75 2.78
CA VAL A 22 5.02 11.84 1.66
C VAL A 22 5.90 12.23 0.47
N ALA A 23 7.11 11.71 0.46
CA ALA A 23 8.10 11.87 -0.60
C ALA A 23 8.30 10.54 -1.31
N ALA A 24 8.68 10.59 -2.58
CA ALA A 24 9.03 9.41 -3.34
C ALA A 24 10.13 8.60 -2.63
N SER A 25 9.98 7.28 -2.59
CA SER A 25 10.93 6.38 -1.92
C SER A 25 12.27 6.35 -2.67
N HIS A 26 13.33 6.87 -2.04
CA HIS A 26 14.68 6.84 -2.60
C HIS A 26 15.19 5.40 -2.84
N VAL A 27 14.77 4.45 -2.00
CA VAL A 27 15.10 3.02 -2.16
C VAL A 27 14.44 2.45 -3.41
N VAL A 28 13.15 2.73 -3.63
CA VAL A 28 12.42 2.25 -4.81
C VAL A 28 13.00 2.86 -6.09
N ALA A 29 13.39 4.13 -6.05
CA ALA A 29 14.09 4.77 -7.15
C ALA A 29 15.46 4.12 -7.43
N ALA A 30 16.23 3.78 -6.39
CA ALA A 30 17.51 3.08 -6.53
C ALA A 30 17.36 1.65 -7.08
N MET A 31 16.22 0.99 -6.84
CA MET A 31 15.88 -0.30 -7.45
C MET A 31 15.50 -0.21 -8.93
N GLY A 32 15.53 0.97 -9.55
CA GLY A 32 15.21 1.19 -10.97
C GLY A 32 13.77 1.59 -11.24
N TRP A 33 12.94 1.77 -10.20
CA TRP A 33 11.51 2.06 -10.33
C TRP A 33 11.19 3.53 -10.02
N ARG A 34 12.00 4.46 -10.51
CA ARG A 34 11.91 5.90 -10.19
C ARG A 34 10.51 6.48 -10.41
N GLU A 35 9.88 6.17 -11.54
CA GLU A 35 8.53 6.65 -11.89
C GLU A 35 7.45 6.13 -10.93
N LEU A 36 7.68 4.96 -10.31
CA LEU A 36 6.74 4.34 -9.39
C LEU A 36 7.03 4.68 -7.92
N ALA A 37 8.14 5.36 -7.62
CA ALA A 37 8.62 5.57 -6.26
C ALA A 37 7.67 6.40 -5.39
N GLY A 38 6.76 7.18 -5.98
CA GLY A 38 5.69 7.90 -5.28
C GLY A 38 4.37 7.12 -5.14
N SER A 39 4.25 5.96 -5.76
CA SER A 39 3.02 5.17 -5.86
C SER A 39 3.21 3.74 -5.33
N THR A 40 3.89 3.60 -4.19
CA THR A 40 4.16 2.30 -3.57
C THR A 40 3.34 2.05 -2.32
N LEU A 41 2.99 0.79 -2.07
CA LEU A 41 2.42 0.31 -0.82
C LEU A 41 3.30 -0.82 -0.29
N ARG A 42 3.56 -0.84 1.02
CA ARG A 42 4.37 -1.86 1.67
C ARG A 42 3.56 -2.54 2.78
N PHE A 43 3.44 -3.85 2.66
CA PHE A 43 2.97 -4.74 3.70
C PHE A 43 4.20 -5.34 4.40
N SER A 44 4.14 -5.45 5.72
CA SER A 44 5.17 -6.08 6.52
C SER A 44 4.49 -6.98 7.53
N ILE A 45 4.98 -8.20 7.65
CA ILE A 45 4.44 -9.22 8.56
C ILE A 45 5.48 -9.52 9.64
N GLY A 46 5.03 -10.04 10.78
CA GLY A 46 5.90 -10.44 11.88
C GLY A 46 5.54 -11.84 12.39
N PRO A 47 6.29 -12.36 13.38
CA PRO A 47 6.06 -13.70 13.93
C PRO A 47 4.66 -13.93 14.51
N ALA A 48 3.96 -12.85 14.91
CA ALA A 48 2.61 -12.91 15.45
C ALA A 48 1.51 -12.82 14.37
N THR A 49 1.87 -12.55 13.10
CA THR A 49 0.89 -12.46 12.01
C THR A 49 0.33 -13.85 11.69
N THR A 50 -0.98 -13.97 11.67
CA THR A 50 -1.71 -15.22 11.40
C THR A 50 -2.14 -15.32 9.94
N GLU A 51 -2.37 -16.55 9.46
CA GLU A 51 -2.93 -16.78 8.12
C GLU A 51 -4.28 -16.08 7.93
N ALA A 52 -5.14 -16.10 8.95
CA ALA A 52 -6.44 -15.42 8.92
C ALA A 52 -6.31 -13.89 8.73
N GLU A 53 -5.27 -13.27 9.31
CA GLU A 53 -4.99 -11.85 9.09
C GLU A 53 -4.48 -11.57 7.67
N ILE A 54 -3.70 -12.50 7.10
CA ILE A 54 -3.25 -12.42 5.70
C ILE A 54 -4.45 -12.53 4.76
N ASP A 55 -5.34 -13.49 4.97
CA ASP A 55 -6.57 -13.67 4.17
C ASP A 55 -7.47 -12.43 4.25
N ARG A 56 -7.63 -11.87 5.45
CA ARG A 56 -8.36 -10.61 5.63
C ARG A 56 -7.69 -9.46 4.86
N ALA A 57 -6.38 -9.33 4.92
CA ALA A 57 -5.64 -8.29 4.20
C ALA A 57 -5.80 -8.43 2.67
N ILE A 58 -5.82 -9.66 2.14
CA ILE A 58 -6.07 -9.95 0.72
C ILE A 58 -7.49 -9.53 0.32
N GLY A 59 -8.51 -9.87 1.12
CA GLY A 59 -9.90 -9.47 0.85
C GLY A 59 -10.09 -7.95 0.84
N VAL A 60 -9.47 -7.25 1.80
CA VAL A 60 -9.46 -5.78 1.83
C VAL A 60 -8.72 -5.20 0.61
N TRP A 61 -7.58 -5.78 0.23
CA TRP A 61 -6.83 -5.37 -0.96
C TRP A 61 -7.69 -5.42 -2.21
N GLN A 62 -8.36 -6.55 -2.45
CA GLN A 62 -9.24 -6.74 -3.61
C GLN A 62 -10.36 -5.69 -3.65
N THR A 63 -10.97 -5.42 -2.49
CA THR A 63 -12.03 -4.42 -2.34
C THR A 63 -11.53 -3.01 -2.65
N VAL A 64 -10.42 -2.60 -2.01
CA VAL A 64 -9.87 -1.24 -2.14
C VAL A 64 -9.34 -0.99 -3.56
N VAL A 65 -8.55 -1.92 -4.10
CA VAL A 65 -7.96 -1.77 -5.43
C VAL A 65 -9.02 -1.87 -6.52
N GLY A 66 -9.98 -2.79 -6.40
CA GLY A 66 -11.13 -2.85 -7.31
C GLY A 66 -11.92 -1.55 -7.35
N ALA A 67 -12.19 -0.95 -6.19
CA ALA A 67 -12.87 0.35 -6.12
C ALA A 67 -12.05 1.49 -6.77
N LEU A 68 -10.73 1.51 -6.58
CA LEU A 68 -9.85 2.51 -7.19
C LEU A 68 -9.74 2.35 -8.72
N ALA A 69 -9.66 1.12 -9.22
CA ALA A 69 -9.66 0.83 -10.65
C ALA A 69 -10.95 1.33 -11.32
N ASN A 70 -12.10 1.04 -10.71
CA ASN A 70 -13.41 1.49 -11.20
C ASN A 70 -13.57 3.02 -11.18
N ARG A 71 -12.91 3.71 -10.25
CA ARG A 71 -12.89 5.19 -10.20
C ARG A 71 -12.06 5.80 -11.33
N ARG A 72 -10.92 5.21 -11.70
CA ARG A 72 -10.12 5.66 -12.84
C ARG A 72 -10.88 5.54 -14.16
N GLY A 73 -11.73 4.52 -14.33
CA GLY A 73 -12.56 4.35 -15.52
C GLY A 73 -13.75 5.32 -15.65
N LYS A 74 -14.14 6.01 -14.57
CA LYS A 74 -15.24 7.01 -14.59
C LYS A 74 -14.78 8.46 -14.71
N ALA A 75 -13.47 8.71 -14.54
CA ALA A 75 -12.87 10.03 -14.60
C ALA A 75 -12.08 10.28 -15.91
N ALA A 76 -12.19 9.36 -16.87
CA ALA A 76 -11.59 9.42 -18.20
C ALA A 76 -12.67 9.61 -19.28
#